data_AF-A0A936FIS0-F1
#
_entry.id   AF-A0A936FIS0-F1
#
_cell.length_a   1.000
_cell.length_b   1.000
_cell.length_c   1.000
_cell.angle_alpha   90.00
_cell.angle_beta   90.00
_cell.angle_gamma   90.00
#
_symmetry.space_group_name_H-M   'P 1'
#
loop_
_entity.id
_entity.type
_entity.pdbx_description
1 polymer ?
#
loop_
_entity_poly.entity_id
_entity_poly.type
_entity_poly.pdbx_seq_one_letter_code
_entity_poly.pdbx_strand_id
1 'polypeptide(L)'
;MGEEISRLMDGELDDEHLDVVCAQLKRPDGLAAWSCYHVIGDTLRGNTQLAPGFSQRFAARLAAEPTVLAPQRRAARPLSVVWAAAATVAAVSVVGWVAFGTLDAQPTALAKAREAAAVRAAQLNPNRTADYLLAHQESSPTMQIQGIGPSFRPATATAPAAGARP
;
A
#
# COMPACT_ATOMS: atom_id res chain seq x y z
N MET A 1 9.76 15.05 44.15
CA MET A 1 9.55 16.42 43.62
C MET A 1 10.87 17.15 43.42
N GLY A 2 11.74 17.24 44.44
CA GLY A 2 13.07 17.88 44.26
C GLY A 2 13.98 17.17 43.25
N GLU A 3 13.84 15.85 43.07
CA GLU A 3 14.69 15.06 42.16
C GLU A 3 14.59 15.52 40.70
N GLU A 4 13.40 15.64 40.13
CA GLU A 4 13.24 16.04 38.72
C GLU A 4 13.72 17.49 38.48
N ILE A 5 13.51 18.37 39.46
CA ILE A 5 14.02 19.76 39.44
C ILE A 5 15.56 19.76 39.50
N SER A 6 16.16 18.86 40.29
CA SER A 6 17.63 18.68 40.33
C SER A 6 18.15 18.18 38.99
N ARG A 7 17.54 17.12 38.43
CA ARG A 7 17.91 16.59 37.11
C ARG A 7 17.80 17.68 36.03
N LEU A 8 16.75 18.50 36.06
CA LEU A 8 16.63 19.65 35.16
C LEU A 8 17.77 20.66 35.34
N MET A 9 18.16 20.96 36.58
CA MET A 9 19.25 21.89 36.86
C MET A 9 20.61 21.37 36.39
N ASP A 10 20.86 20.07 36.57
CA ASP A 10 22.10 19.39 36.17
C ASP A 10 22.15 19.07 34.66
N GLY A 11 21.04 19.27 33.93
CA GLY A 11 20.93 18.97 32.50
C GLY A 11 20.71 17.48 32.19
N GLU A 12 20.29 16.70 33.18
CA GLU A 12 20.05 15.26 33.12
C GLU A 12 18.55 14.90 32.99
N LEU A 13 17.70 15.85 32.63
CA LEU A 13 16.26 15.60 32.43
C LEU A 13 15.98 15.12 31.00
N ASP A 14 15.27 14.01 30.88
CA ASP A 14 14.78 13.50 29.60
C ASP A 14 13.66 14.39 29.03
N ASP A 15 13.63 14.55 27.69
CA ASP A 15 12.65 15.37 26.97
C ASP A 15 11.19 15.01 27.32
N GLU A 16 10.91 13.73 27.58
CA GLU A 16 9.59 13.19 27.92
C GLU A 16 9.04 13.77 29.24
N HIS A 17 9.93 14.18 30.15
CA HIS A 17 9.58 14.70 31.46
C HIS A 17 9.58 16.24 31.50
N LEU A 18 10.05 16.91 30.45
CA LEU A 18 10.25 18.36 30.43
C LEU A 18 8.95 19.12 30.69
N ASP A 19 7.85 18.72 30.05
CA ASP A 19 6.54 19.36 30.23
C ASP A 19 6.01 19.21 31.67
N VAL A 20 6.23 18.04 32.27
CA VAL A 20 5.82 17.74 33.65
C VAL A 20 6.60 18.62 34.63
N VAL A 21 7.93 18.68 34.50
CA VAL A 21 8.76 19.53 35.36
C VAL A 21 8.47 21.01 35.13
N CYS A 22 8.22 21.45 33.89
CA CYS A 22 7.79 22.81 33.60
C CYS A 22 6.46 23.16 34.30
N ALA A 23 5.51 22.22 34.36
CA ALA A 23 4.27 22.43 35.10
C ALA A 23 4.51 22.51 36.61
N GLN A 24 5.47 21.75 37.15
CA GLN A 24 5.86 21.81 38.55
C GLN A 24 6.53 23.15 38.91
N LEU A 25 7.43 23.66 38.06
CA LEU A 25 8.11 24.94 38.27
C LEU A 25 7.16 26.15 38.33
N LYS A 26 5.97 26.05 37.72
CA LYS A 26 4.92 27.08 37.80
C LYS A 26 4.24 27.15 39.17
N ARG A 27 4.41 26.13 40.01
CA ARG A 27 3.83 26.09 41.35
C ARG A 27 4.79 26.75 42.36
N PRO A 28 4.27 27.34 43.45
CA PRO A 28 5.10 28.08 44.41
C PRO A 28 6.15 27.20 45.11
N ASP A 29 5.82 25.93 45.38
CA ASP A 29 6.72 24.91 45.92
C ASP A 29 7.88 24.58 44.97
N GLY A 30 7.57 24.38 43.68
CA GLY A 30 8.57 24.13 42.64
C GLY A 30 9.52 25.32 42.44
N LEU A 31 8.98 26.54 42.36
CA LEU A 31 9.77 27.76 42.22
C LEU A 31 10.68 28.01 43.44
N ALA A 32 10.21 27.70 44.64
CA ALA A 32 11.00 27.81 45.86
C ALA A 32 12.16 26.81 45.88
N ALA A 33 11.93 25.56 45.47
CA ALA A 33 12.98 24.55 45.35
C ALA A 33 14.05 24.95 44.32
N TRP A 34 13.63 25.36 43.12
CA TRP A 34 14.51 25.86 42.06
C TRP A 34 15.39 27.02 42.55
N SER A 35 14.77 28.01 43.21
CA SER A 35 15.48 29.17 43.75
C SER A 35 16.49 28.78 44.82
N CYS A 36 16.09 27.90 45.75
CA CYS A 36 16.96 27.40 46.82
C CYS A 36 18.21 26.74 46.25
N TYR A 37 18.04 25.84 45.27
CA TYR A 37 19.15 25.11 44.72
C TYR A 37 20.13 26.00 43.93
N HIS A 38 19.63 26.97 43.16
CA HIS A 38 20.49 27.96 42.50
C HIS A 38 21.26 28.82 43.51
N VAL A 39 20.62 29.26 44.60
CA VAL A 39 21.30 30.03 45.66
C VAL A 39 22.40 29.22 46.33
N ILE A 40 22.17 27.92 46.62
CA ILE A 40 23.22 27.02 47.14
C ILE A 40 24.38 26.94 46.15
N GLY A 41 24.09 26.65 44.88
CA GLY A 41 25.11 26.53 43.84
C GLY A 41 25.92 27.81 43.63
N ASP A 42 25.26 28.97 43.64
CA ASP A 42 25.90 30.27 43.50
C ASP A 42 26.78 30.59 44.70
N THR A 43 26.33 30.27 45.92
CA THR A 43 27.10 30.44 47.14
C THR A 43 28.37 29.57 47.12
N LEU A 44 28.26 28.32 46.68
CA LEU A 44 29.40 27.40 46.58
C LEU A 44 30.43 27.84 45.53
N ARG A 45 29.98 28.48 44.44
CA ARG A 45 30.86 29.00 43.38
C ARG A 45 31.42 30.39 43.65
N GLY A 46 31.00 31.04 44.74
CA GLY A 46 31.40 32.42 45.05
C GLY A 46 30.77 33.45 44.11
N ASN A 47 29.64 33.13 43.47
CA ASN A 47 28.90 34.05 42.63
C ASN A 47 28.29 35.19 43.48
N THR A 48 28.28 36.40 42.94
CA THR A 48 27.73 37.57 43.64
C THR A 48 26.21 37.46 43.73
N GLN A 49 25.66 37.75 44.91
CA GLN A 49 24.20 37.81 45.07
C GLN A 49 23.60 38.95 44.25
N LEU A 50 22.48 38.65 43.59
CA LEU A 50 21.71 39.66 42.85
C LEU A 50 21.11 40.68 43.82
N ALA A 51 20.95 41.92 43.34
CA ALA A 51 20.29 42.96 44.10
C ALA A 51 18.87 42.53 44.53
N PRO A 52 18.41 42.86 45.75
CA PRO A 52 17.06 42.52 46.21
C PRO A 52 15.99 42.90 45.19
N GLY A 53 15.03 42.00 44.96
CA GLY A 53 13.93 42.20 44.00
C GLY A 53 14.36 42.18 42.52
N PHE A 54 15.58 41.74 42.18
CA PHE A 54 16.04 41.63 40.79
C PHE A 54 15.06 40.82 39.94
N SER A 55 14.68 39.62 40.36
CA SER A 55 13.81 38.73 39.58
C SER A 55 12.43 39.36 39.32
N GLN A 56 11.88 40.11 40.29
CA GLN A 56 10.60 40.81 40.12
C GLN A 56 10.70 41.95 39.11
N ARG A 57 11.76 42.77 39.19
CA ARG A 57 12.01 43.85 38.21
C ARG A 57 12.28 43.29 36.81
N PHE A 58 13.04 42.20 36.74
CA PHE A 58 13.32 41.50 35.49
C PHE A 58 12.04 40.98 34.86
N ALA A 59 11.22 40.23 35.61
CA ALA A 59 9.93 39.72 35.13
C ALA A 59 9.00 40.84 34.66
N ALA A 60 8.93 41.96 35.40
CA ALA A 60 8.12 43.11 35.02
C ALA A 60 8.59 43.77 33.71
N ARG A 61 9.91 43.90 33.50
CA ARG A 61 10.46 44.43 32.24
C ARG A 61 10.25 43.46 31.08
N LEU A 62 10.50 42.17 31.30
CA LEU A 62 10.30 41.12 30.29
C LEU A 62 8.84 41.05 29.83
N ALA A 63 7.87 41.17 30.75
CA ALA A 63 6.45 41.21 30.41
C ALA A 63 6.04 42.46 29.61
N ALA A 64 6.83 43.54 29.70
CA ALA A 64 6.61 44.77 28.94
C ALA A 64 7.29 44.76 27.56
N GLU A 65 8.11 43.75 27.25
CA GLU A 65 8.74 43.63 25.94
C GLU A 65 7.71 43.23 24.86
N PRO A 66 7.75 43.87 23.68
CA PRO A 66 6.88 43.47 22.57
C PRO A 66 7.25 42.05 22.15
N THR A 67 6.28 41.14 22.15
CA THR A 67 6.50 39.74 21.74
C THR A 67 6.96 39.68 20.29
N VAL A 68 8.27 39.49 20.08
CA VAL A 68 8.84 39.24 18.75
C VAL A 68 8.39 37.84 18.35
N LEU A 69 7.35 37.76 17.52
CA LEU A 69 6.93 36.49 16.91
C LEU A 69 8.05 36.01 15.98
N ALA A 70 8.86 35.08 16.47
CA ALA A 70 9.79 34.35 15.61
C ALA A 70 8.97 33.67 14.49
N PRO A 71 9.44 33.70 13.23
CA PRO A 71 8.72 33.06 12.13
C PRO A 71 8.48 31.59 12.46
N GLN A 72 7.22 31.21 12.60
CA GLN A 72 6.87 29.82 12.87
C GLN A 72 7.31 28.97 11.67
N ARG A 73 8.10 27.92 11.94
CA ARG A 73 8.41 26.90 10.95
C ARG A 73 7.08 26.30 10.50
N ARG A 74 6.61 26.66 9.30
CA ARG A 74 5.52 25.93 8.66
C ARG A 74 5.95 24.47 8.54
N ALA A 75 5.28 23.58 9.26
CA ALA A 75 5.41 22.16 9.03
C ALA A 75 5.08 21.92 7.54
N ALA A 76 6.05 21.39 6.78
CA ALA A 76 5.80 21.00 5.41
C ALA A 76 4.71 19.91 5.44
N ARG A 77 3.57 20.15 4.79
CA ARG A 77 2.57 19.10 4.60
C ARG A 77 3.26 17.94 3.89
N PRO A 78 3.10 16.69 4.37
CA PRO A 78 3.76 15.56 3.75
C PRO A 78 3.18 15.38 2.35
N LEU A 79 4.04 15.59 1.34
CA LEU A 79 3.69 15.47 -0.08
C LEU A 79 3.15 14.06 -0.41
N SER A 80 3.43 13.07 0.43
CA SER A 80 3.02 11.67 0.30
C SER A 80 1.50 11.46 0.24
N VAL A 81 0.70 12.27 0.94
CA VAL A 81 -0.78 12.13 0.91
C VAL A 81 -1.34 12.53 -0.46
N VAL A 82 -0.73 13.52 -1.12
CA VAL A 82 -1.13 13.96 -2.47
C VAL A 82 -0.78 12.90 -3.51
N TRP A 83 0.42 12.30 -3.41
CA TRP A 83 0.83 11.22 -4.30
C TRP A 83 -0.02 9.95 -4.13
N ALA A 84 -0.41 9.61 -2.90
CA ALA A 84 -1.29 8.47 -2.64
C ALA A 84 -2.66 8.65 -3.31
N ALA A 85 -3.27 9.84 -3.21
CA ALA A 85 -4.53 10.14 -3.88
C ALA A 85 -4.42 10.14 -5.42
N ALA A 86 -3.32 10.65 -5.97
CA ALA A 86 -3.08 10.60 -7.42
C ALA A 86 -2.92 9.16 -7.93
N ALA A 87 -2.23 8.30 -7.16
CA ALA A 87 -2.01 6.90 -7.51
C ALA A 87 -3.31 6.09 -7.56
N THR A 88 -4.26 6.33 -6.65
CA THR A 88 -5.55 5.62 -6.66
C THR A 88 -6.39 6.00 -7.88
N VAL A 89 -6.44 7.27 -8.25
CA VAL A 89 -7.15 7.75 -9.45
C VAL A 89 -6.54 7.14 -10.72
N ALA A 90 -5.21 7.09 -10.82
CA ALA A 90 -4.52 6.46 -11.94
C ALA A 90 -4.82 4.96 -12.04
N ALA A 91 -4.76 4.24 -10.92
CA ALA A 91 -5.06 2.80 -10.87
C ALA A 91 -6.50 2.48 -11.32
N VAL A 92 -7.49 3.22 -10.79
CA VAL A 92 -8.91 3.04 -11.18
C VAL A 92 -9.12 3.34 -12.66
N SER A 93 -8.43 4.35 -13.21
CA SER A 93 -8.52 4.70 -14.63
C SER A 93 -7.98 3.60 -15.54
N VAL A 94 -6.84 2.99 -15.19
CA VAL A 94 -6.25 1.87 -15.95
C VAL A 94 -7.18 0.65 -15.92
N VAL A 95 -7.73 0.31 -14.74
CA VAL A 95 -8.68 -0.80 -14.59
C VAL A 95 -9.93 -0.56 -15.44
N GLY A 96 -10.48 0.66 -15.41
CA GLY A 96 -11.64 1.03 -16.24
C GLY A 96 -11.37 0.91 -17.74
N TRP A 97 -10.19 1.34 -18.20
CA TRP A 97 -9.79 1.22 -19.62
C TRP A 97 -9.69 -0.22 -20.08
N VAL A 98 -9.03 -1.08 -19.28
CA VAL A 98 -8.91 -2.51 -19.59
C VAL A 98 -10.29 -3.18 -19.61
N ALA A 99 -11.12 -2.92 -18.60
CA ALA A 99 -12.48 -3.46 -18.54
C ALA A 99 -13.31 -3.04 -19.76
N PHE A 100 -13.26 -1.77 -20.14
CA PHE A 100 -13.93 -1.24 -21.33
C PHE A 100 -13.47 -1.94 -22.62
N GLY A 101 -12.16 -2.11 -22.81
CA GLY A 101 -11.61 -2.83 -23.96
C GLY A 101 -11.96 -4.32 -24.01
N THR A 102 -12.21 -4.94 -22.85
CA THR A 102 -12.63 -6.36 -22.78
C THR A 102 -14.13 -6.57 -22.96
N LEU A 103 -14.96 -5.58 -22.64
CA LEU A 103 -16.42 -5.63 -22.83
C LEU A 103 -16.80 -5.57 -24.32
N ASP A 104 -15.94 -5.01 -25.16
CA ASP A 104 -16.13 -4.93 -26.62
C ASP A 104 -15.60 -6.16 -27.39
N ALA A 105 -15.26 -7.25 -26.67
CA ALA A 105 -15.03 -8.58 -27.24
C ALA A 105 -16.36 -9.18 -27.75
N GLN A 106 -16.91 -8.55 -28.79
CA GLN A 106 -18.12 -8.91 -29.51
C GLN A 106 -17.96 -10.23 -30.30
N PRO A 107 -19.08 -10.83 -30.80
CA PRO A 107 -19.13 -12.08 -31.59
C PRO A 107 -18.15 -12.17 -32.78
N THR A 108 -17.53 -11.07 -33.19
CA THR A 108 -16.47 -10.99 -34.19
C THR A 108 -15.17 -11.68 -33.74
N ALA A 109 -14.81 -11.62 -32.45
CA ALA A 109 -13.65 -12.36 -31.94
C ALA A 109 -13.89 -13.87 -31.96
N LEU A 110 -15.11 -14.29 -31.61
CA LEU A 110 -15.54 -15.69 -31.69
C LEU A 110 -15.66 -16.16 -33.15
N ALA A 111 -16.16 -15.32 -34.06
CA ALA A 111 -16.24 -15.60 -35.49
C ALA A 111 -14.85 -15.74 -36.12
N LYS A 112 -13.91 -14.83 -35.81
CA LYS A 112 -12.51 -14.92 -36.26
C LYS A 112 -11.81 -16.16 -35.71
N ALA A 113 -12.07 -16.52 -34.46
CA ALA A 113 -11.55 -17.77 -33.89
C ALA A 113 -12.11 -19.01 -34.60
N ARG A 114 -13.40 -19.00 -34.97
CA ARG A 114 -14.05 -20.09 -35.72
C ARG A 114 -13.53 -20.20 -37.16
N GLU A 115 -13.31 -19.07 -37.81
CA GLU A 115 -12.74 -18.99 -39.16
C GLU A 115 -11.29 -19.49 -39.16
N ALA A 116 -10.47 -19.08 -38.18
CA ALA A 116 -9.12 -19.60 -38.00
C ALA A 116 -9.10 -21.10 -37.73
N ALA A 117 -10.06 -21.62 -36.95
CA ALA A 117 -10.22 -23.06 -36.73
C ALA A 117 -10.63 -23.82 -38.00
N ALA A 118 -11.51 -23.24 -38.82
CA ALA A 118 -11.95 -23.81 -40.09
C ALA A 118 -10.82 -23.85 -41.14
N VAL A 119 -10.02 -22.78 -41.23
CA VAL A 119 -8.81 -22.74 -42.09
C VAL A 119 -7.80 -23.79 -41.65
N ARG A 120 -7.59 -23.95 -40.34
CA ARG A 120 -6.71 -24.99 -39.79
C ARG A 120 -7.23 -26.40 -40.07
N ALA A 121 -8.55 -26.60 -40.02
CA ALA A 121 -9.19 -27.86 -40.40
C ALA A 121 -9.07 -28.15 -41.90
N ALA A 122 -9.19 -27.13 -42.76
CA ALA A 122 -9.03 -27.27 -44.21
C ALA A 122 -7.56 -27.55 -44.63
N GLN A 123 -6.59 -27.11 -43.83
CA GLN A 123 -5.16 -27.41 -44.02
C GLN A 123 -4.78 -28.86 -43.64
N LEU A 124 -5.63 -29.56 -42.88
CA LEU A 124 -5.45 -30.97 -42.61
C LEU A 124 -5.89 -31.77 -43.83
N ASN A 125 -4.94 -32.07 -44.73
CA ASN A 125 -5.21 -32.90 -45.90
C ASN A 125 -5.51 -34.35 -45.45
N PRO A 126 -6.74 -34.87 -45.61
CA PRO A 126 -7.13 -36.17 -45.10
C PRO A 126 -6.33 -37.32 -45.73
N ASN A 127 -5.82 -37.15 -46.95
CA ASN A 127 -4.95 -38.16 -47.58
C ASN A 127 -3.60 -38.27 -46.85
N ARG A 128 -3.06 -37.16 -46.35
CA ARG A 128 -1.78 -37.15 -45.64
C ARG A 128 -1.88 -37.79 -44.26
N THR A 129 -3.02 -37.61 -43.59
CA THR A 129 -3.35 -38.29 -42.34
C THR A 129 -3.67 -39.77 -42.57
N ALA A 130 -4.36 -40.13 -43.67
CA ALA A 130 -4.63 -41.52 -44.03
C ALA A 130 -3.35 -42.29 -44.39
N ASP A 131 -2.45 -41.69 -45.19
CA ASP A 131 -1.14 -42.28 -45.53
C ASP A 131 -0.27 -42.48 -44.27
N TYR A 132 -0.30 -41.51 -43.34
CA TYR A 132 0.40 -41.62 -42.06
C TYR A 132 -0.16 -42.77 -41.19
N LEU A 133 -1.48 -42.94 -41.15
CA LEU A 133 -2.14 -44.01 -40.39
C LEU A 133 -1.90 -45.38 -41.02
N LEU A 134 -1.88 -45.50 -42.35
CA LEU A 134 -1.53 -46.74 -43.06
C LEU A 134 -0.07 -47.14 -42.81
N ALA A 135 0.86 -46.20 -42.90
CA ALA A 135 2.27 -46.47 -42.60
C ALA A 135 2.47 -46.93 -41.13
N HIS A 136 1.69 -46.39 -40.19
CA HIS A 136 1.71 -46.83 -38.79
C HIS A 136 1.02 -48.19 -38.57
N GLN A 137 0.00 -48.54 -39.37
CA GLN A 137 -0.61 -49.87 -39.34
C GLN A 137 0.34 -50.95 -39.86
N GLU A 138 1.07 -50.69 -40.95
CA GLU A 138 2.07 -51.61 -41.51
C GLU A 138 3.26 -51.86 -40.56
N SER A 139 3.51 -50.92 -39.64
CA SER A 139 4.64 -50.97 -38.69
C SER A 139 4.29 -51.62 -37.36
N SER A 140 3.10 -52.20 -37.17
CA SER A 140 2.72 -52.86 -35.91
C SER A 140 3.23 -54.31 -35.84
N PRO A 141 4.23 -54.65 -35.00
CA PRO A 141 4.73 -55.99 -34.85
C PRO A 141 4.07 -56.65 -33.63
N THR A 142 2.87 -57.19 -33.82
CA THR A 142 2.07 -58.12 -32.96
C THR A 142 0.62 -58.01 -33.48
N MET A 143 -0.14 -59.04 -33.85
CA MET A 143 -0.31 -60.36 -33.26
C MET A 143 -1.11 -61.24 -34.24
N GLN A 144 -0.63 -62.46 -34.53
CA GLN A 144 -1.51 -63.57 -34.89
C GLN A 144 -2.39 -63.90 -33.66
N ILE A 145 -3.62 -63.41 -33.60
CA ILE A 145 -4.67 -64.05 -32.78
C ILE A 145 -5.94 -64.20 -33.63
N GLN A 146 -6.28 -65.47 -33.76
CA GLN A 146 -7.42 -66.09 -34.42
C GLN A 146 -8.74 -65.73 -33.73
N GLY A 147 -9.74 -65.31 -34.52
CA GLY A 147 -11.16 -65.41 -34.20
C GLY A 147 -11.81 -64.22 -33.48
N ILE A 148 -12.64 -63.48 -34.21
CA ILE A 148 -14.01 -63.02 -33.88
C ILE A 148 -14.39 -61.95 -34.94
N GLY A 149 -15.49 -62.18 -35.66
CA GLY A 149 -15.90 -61.37 -36.81
C GLY A 149 -16.31 -59.93 -36.48
N PRO A 150 -16.34 -59.02 -37.47
CA PRO A 150 -16.56 -57.60 -37.25
C PRO A 150 -18.01 -57.31 -36.87
N SER A 151 -18.22 -56.67 -35.72
CA SER A 151 -19.51 -56.13 -35.31
C SER A 151 -19.69 -54.73 -35.90
N PHE A 152 -20.42 -54.61 -37.00
CA PHE A 152 -20.90 -53.32 -37.48
C PHE A 152 -22.22 -52.97 -36.76
N ARG A 153 -22.29 -51.77 -36.16
CA ARG A 153 -23.54 -51.20 -35.65
C ARG A 153 -23.86 -49.91 -36.43
N PRO A 154 -24.89 -49.89 -37.29
CA PRO A 154 -25.35 -48.65 -37.90
C PRO A 154 -26.19 -47.86 -36.88
N ALA A 155 -25.80 -46.60 -36.63
CA ALA A 155 -26.63 -45.64 -35.92
C ALA A 155 -27.39 -44.80 -36.97
N THR A 156 -28.70 -44.99 -37.06
CA THR A 156 -29.59 -44.12 -37.82
C THR A 156 -29.90 -42.88 -36.97
N ALA A 157 -29.45 -41.71 -37.42
CA ALA A 157 -29.88 -40.43 -36.86
C ALA A 157 -31.05 -39.89 -37.69
N THR A 158 -32.24 -39.94 -37.11
CA THR A 158 -33.51 -39.40 -37.60
C THR A 158 -33.42 -37.88 -37.83
N ALA A 159 -33.79 -37.44 -39.03
CA ALA A 159 -33.94 -36.02 -39.36
C ALA A 159 -35.21 -35.42 -38.72
N PRO A 160 -35.20 -34.13 -38.27
CA PRO A 160 -36.39 -33.48 -37.75
C PRO A 160 -37.32 -32.97 -38.87
N ALA A 161 -38.61 -33.14 -38.66
CA ALA A 161 -39.70 -32.71 -39.53
C ALA A 161 -39.76 -31.18 -39.68
N ALA A 162 -39.98 -30.70 -40.91
CA ALA A 162 -40.16 -29.30 -41.25
C ALA A 162 -41.53 -29.06 -41.91
N GLY A 163 -42.35 -28.20 -41.29
CA GLY A 163 -43.41 -27.38 -41.88
C GLY A 163 -44.66 -28.11 -42.44
N ALA A 164 -45.81 -27.48 -42.67
CA ALA A 164 -46.38 -26.18 -42.33
C ALA A 164 -47.82 -26.15 -42.88
N ARG A 165 -48.79 -25.64 -42.09
CA ARG A 165 -50.03 -24.91 -42.49
C ARG A 165 -51.08 -25.60 -43.39
N PRO A 166 -52.29 -25.00 -43.59
CA PRO A 166 -52.86 -23.78 -42.99
C PRO A 166 -53.76 -24.00 -41.76
#